data_AF-A0A2W2BCF6-F1
#
_entry.id   AF-A0A2W2BCF6-F1
#
_cell.length_a   1.000
_cell.length_b   1.000
_cell.length_c   1.000
_cell.angle_alpha   90.00
_cell.angle_beta   90.00
_cell.angle_gamma   90.00
#
_symmetry.space_group_name_H-M   'P 1'
#
loop_
_entity.id
_entity.type
_entity.pdbx_description
1 polymer ?
#
loop_
_entity_poly.entity_id
_entity_poly.type
_entity_poly.pdbx_seq_one_letter_code
_entity_poly.pdbx_strand_id
1 'polypeptide(L)'
;MKNITTQVISNHPVFTDVVRTVLVDSFQPVASREEFRIVFTLRYEKNGVDITDTMSQPAVNVISANNNINLLLRDEHFNPIPDPNWNGTDANTEFLTMPGYDFVAQLFDQPISIVDLLKRYILVNDADGFFN
;
A
#
# COMPACT_ATOMS: atom_id res chain seq x y z
N MET A 1 18.04 -8.14 9.69
CA MET A 1 16.89 -7.84 10.57
C MET A 1 15.78 -8.83 10.25
N LYS A 2 14.86 -9.11 11.19
CA LYS A 2 13.71 -9.99 10.95
C LYS A 2 12.52 -9.11 10.57
N ASN A 3 11.97 -9.30 9.37
CA ASN A 3 10.82 -8.54 8.88
C ASN A 3 9.56 -8.92 9.66
N ILE A 4 8.65 -7.98 9.87
CA ILE A 4 7.34 -8.19 10.53
C ILE A 4 6.47 -9.08 9.64
N THR A 5 6.40 -8.75 8.35
CA THR A 5 5.64 -9.50 7.34
C THR A 5 6.23 -9.23 5.96
N THR A 6 5.82 -10.05 4.99
CA THR A 6 6.07 -9.84 3.57
C THR A 6 4.76 -9.80 2.80
N GLN A 7 4.76 -9.09 1.68
CA GLN A 7 3.62 -9.01 0.76
C GLN A 7 4.11 -8.94 -0.67
N VAL A 8 3.70 -9.90 -1.51
CA VAL A 8 3.92 -9.82 -2.96
C VAL A 8 3.00 -8.74 -3.51
N ILE A 9 3.53 -7.91 -4.39
CA ILE A 9 2.80 -6.84 -5.06
C ILE A 9 2.77 -7.10 -6.56
N SER A 10 1.94 -6.36 -7.30
CA SER A 10 1.86 -6.39 -8.75
C SER A 10 3.24 -6.27 -9.40
N ASN A 11 3.43 -6.73 -10.63
CA ASN A 11 4.67 -6.46 -11.37
C ASN A 11 4.63 -5.04 -11.95
N HIS A 12 5.82 -4.45 -12.12
CA HIS A 12 5.91 -3.10 -12.67
C HIS A 12 5.44 -3.10 -14.13
N PRO A 13 4.72 -2.07 -14.62
CA PRO A 13 4.25 -2.00 -16.00
C PRO A 13 5.36 -2.15 -17.06
N VAL A 14 6.57 -1.67 -16.72
CA VAL A 14 7.75 -1.68 -17.61
C VAL A 14 8.64 -2.92 -17.46
N PHE A 15 8.74 -3.51 -16.26
CA PHE A 15 9.58 -4.69 -16.02
C PHE A 15 8.72 -5.81 -15.42
N THR A 16 8.05 -6.52 -16.32
CA THR A 16 6.98 -7.48 -15.99
C THR A 16 7.49 -8.87 -15.63
N ASP A 17 8.78 -9.14 -15.82
CA ASP A 17 9.42 -10.44 -15.59
C ASP A 17 10.12 -10.54 -14.22
N VAL A 18 9.81 -9.62 -13.31
CA VAL A 18 10.39 -9.54 -11.97
C VAL A 18 9.28 -9.61 -10.94
N VAL A 19 9.38 -10.57 -10.02
CA VAL A 19 8.51 -10.65 -8.85
C VAL A 19 8.96 -9.61 -7.84
N ARG A 20 8.02 -8.79 -7.38
CA ARG A 20 8.26 -7.72 -6.41
C ARG A 20 7.63 -8.07 -5.07
N THR A 21 8.39 -7.95 -3.99
CA THR A 21 7.92 -8.23 -2.63
C THR A 21 8.25 -7.07 -1.71
N VAL A 22 7.24 -6.55 -1.02
CA VAL A 22 7.40 -5.61 0.09
C VAL A 22 7.79 -6.40 1.34
N LEU A 23 8.92 -6.04 1.94
CA LEU A 23 9.41 -6.55 3.21
C LEU A 23 9.15 -5.49 4.28
N VAL A 24 8.22 -5.74 5.20
CA VAL A 24 7.90 -4.76 6.24
C VAL A 24 8.93 -4.86 7.37
N ASP A 25 9.74 -3.83 7.52
CA ASP A 25 10.80 -3.75 8.53
C ASP A 25 10.26 -3.24 9.86
N SER A 26 9.40 -2.21 9.83
CA SER A 26 8.77 -1.66 11.02
C SER A 26 7.43 -0.99 10.74
N PHE A 27 6.62 -0.86 11.78
CA PHE A 27 5.36 -0.11 11.80
C PHE A 27 5.41 0.92 12.93
N GLN A 28 5.09 2.17 12.62
CA GLN A 28 5.26 3.30 13.54
C GLN A 28 3.99 4.17 13.55
N PRO A 29 3.11 4.04 14.56
CA PRO A 29 2.04 5.01 14.78
C PRO A 29 2.63 6.32 15.34
N VAL A 30 2.25 7.43 14.75
CA VAL A 30 2.64 8.79 15.14
C VAL A 30 1.37 9.56 15.52
N ALA A 31 0.87 9.30 16.72
CA ALA A 31 -0.42 9.81 17.19
C ALA A 31 -0.52 11.35 17.14
N SER A 32 0.58 12.07 17.40
CA SER A 32 0.60 13.54 17.36
C SER A 32 0.36 14.15 15.98
N ARG A 33 0.40 13.32 14.92
CA ARG A 33 0.22 13.73 13.53
C ARG A 33 -0.91 12.99 12.84
N GLU A 34 -1.64 12.13 13.56
CA GLU A 34 -2.63 11.24 12.96
C GLU A 34 -2.01 10.53 11.75
N GLU A 35 -0.86 9.89 11.97
CA GLU A 35 -0.08 9.25 10.92
C GLU A 35 0.32 7.83 11.32
N PHE A 36 0.24 6.91 10.37
CA PHE A 36 0.84 5.58 10.47
C PHE A 36 1.93 5.45 9.41
N ARG A 37 3.11 4.98 9.81
CA ARG A 37 4.22 4.74 8.88
C ARG A 37 4.54 3.27 8.82
N ILE A 38 4.74 2.78 7.60
CA ILE A 38 5.27 1.46 7.34
C ILE A 38 6.63 1.68 6.68
N VAL A 39 7.67 1.22 7.37
CA VAL A 39 9.04 1.22 6.85
C VAL A 39 9.27 -0.14 6.19
N PHE A 40 9.76 -0.14 4.97
CA PHE A 40 9.89 -1.35 4.18
C PHE A 40 11.08 -1.32 3.22
N THR A 41 11.52 -2.51 2.83
CA THR A 41 12.44 -2.75 1.70
C THR A 41 11.67 -3.43 0.58
N LEU A 42 11.98 -3.06 -0.67
CA LEU A 42 11.53 -3.82 -1.84
C LEU A 42 12.55 -4.88 -2.20
N ARG A 43 12.10 -6.12 -2.33
CA ARG A 43 12.88 -7.25 -2.84
C ARG A 43 12.42 -7.58 -4.25
N TYR A 44 13.38 -7.80 -5.13
CA TYR A 44 13.16 -8.10 -6.53
C TYR A 44 13.76 -9.46 -6.87
N GLU A 45 12.95 -10.34 -7.46
CA GLU A 45 13.37 -11.67 -7.84
C GLU A 45 13.08 -11.93 -9.32
N LYS A 46 14.09 -12.39 -10.07
CA LYS A 46 13.97 -12.77 -11.48
C LYS A 46 14.42 -14.20 -11.65
N ASN A 47 13.53 -15.07 -12.12
CA ASN A 47 13.78 -16.51 -12.28
C ASN A 47 14.32 -17.18 -10.99
N GLY A 48 13.83 -16.79 -9.82
CA GLY A 48 14.29 -17.33 -8.54
C GLY A 48 15.58 -16.71 -7.99
N VAL A 49 16.19 -15.76 -8.72
CA VAL A 49 17.43 -15.09 -8.30
C VAL A 49 17.10 -13.70 -7.77
N ASP A 50 17.61 -13.39 -6.57
CA ASP A 50 17.52 -12.06 -6.00
C ASP A 50 18.37 -11.07 -6.80
N ILE A 51 17.72 -10.04 -7.34
CA ILE A 51 18.35 -8.99 -8.12
C ILE A 51 18.18 -7.61 -7.48
N THR A 52 17.82 -7.56 -6.19
CA THR A 52 17.50 -6.31 -5.48
C THR A 52 18.62 -5.29 -5.58
N ASP A 53 19.87 -5.70 -5.40
CA ASP A 53 21.05 -4.81 -5.47
C ASP A 53 21.31 -4.23 -6.86
N THR A 54 20.67 -4.76 -7.90
CA THR A 54 20.77 -4.24 -9.27
C THR A 54 19.73 -3.16 -9.57
N MET A 55 18.70 -3.02 -8.72
CA MET A 55 17.67 -2.02 -8.86
C MET A 55 18.10 -0.70 -8.21
N SER A 56 17.94 0.41 -8.93
CA SER A 56 18.28 1.75 -8.42
C SER A 56 17.17 2.29 -7.50
N GLN A 57 16.94 1.64 -6.37
CA GLN A 57 15.95 2.05 -5.37
C GLN A 57 16.60 2.28 -4.00
N PRO A 58 16.03 3.14 -3.15
CA PRO A 58 16.47 3.27 -1.77
C PRO A 58 16.37 1.91 -1.06
N ALA A 59 17.39 1.57 -0.27
CA ALA A 59 17.40 0.32 0.51
C ALA A 59 16.25 0.25 1.53
N VAL A 60 15.76 1.40 1.99
CA VAL A 60 14.64 1.54 2.92
C VAL A 60 13.72 2.64 2.43
N ASN A 61 12.43 2.34 2.38
CA ASN A 61 11.36 3.22 1.93
C ASN A 61 10.31 3.35 3.04
N VAL A 62 9.46 4.37 2.92
CA VAL A 62 8.37 4.63 3.87
C VAL A 62 7.10 4.90 3.10
N ILE A 63 6.03 4.16 3.44
CA ILE A 63 4.66 4.55 3.08
C ILE A 63 3.99 5.12 4.32
N SER A 64 3.34 6.27 4.16
CA SER A 64 2.62 6.95 5.23
C SER A 64 1.13 6.93 4.95
N ALA A 65 0.34 6.63 5.97
CA ALA A 65 -1.10 6.84 6.00
C ALA A 65 -1.36 8.05 6.90
N ASN A 66 -1.78 9.18 6.33
CA ASN A 66 -2.11 10.39 7.07
C ASN A 66 -3.30 11.10 6.43
N ASN A 67 -3.81 12.14 7.08
CA ASN A 67 -4.99 12.87 6.61
C ASN A 67 -4.80 13.72 5.34
N ASN A 68 -3.56 13.84 4.83
CA ASN A 68 -3.28 14.55 3.57
C ASN A 68 -3.25 13.60 2.35
N ILE A 69 -3.35 12.29 2.57
CA ILE A 69 -3.37 11.28 1.52
C ILE A 69 -4.78 10.72 1.47
N ASN A 70 -5.42 10.77 0.31
CA ASN A 70 -6.70 10.12 0.07
C ASN A 70 -6.46 8.79 -0.63
N LEU A 71 -7.00 7.72 -0.07
CA LEU A 71 -6.96 6.38 -0.63
C LEU A 71 -8.30 6.05 -1.27
N LEU A 72 -8.27 5.36 -2.41
CA LEU A 72 -9.48 4.84 -3.04
C LEU A 72 -10.08 3.73 -2.16
N LEU A 73 -11.37 3.85 -1.86
CA LEU A 73 -12.10 2.75 -1.23
C LEU A 73 -12.33 1.65 -2.26
N ARG A 74 -12.11 0.41 -1.83
CA ARG A 74 -12.18 -0.76 -2.70
C ARG A 74 -13.12 -1.82 -2.14
N ASP A 75 -13.80 -2.53 -3.02
CA ASP A 75 -14.65 -3.67 -2.67
C ASP A 75 -13.82 -4.92 -2.31
N GLU A 76 -14.51 -6.03 -2.00
CA GLU A 76 -13.87 -7.31 -1.69
C GLU A 76 -13.03 -7.91 -2.84
N HIS A 77 -13.24 -7.43 -4.07
CA HIS A 77 -12.52 -7.82 -5.27
C HIS A 77 -11.43 -6.80 -5.66
N PHE A 78 -11.12 -5.84 -4.79
CA PHE A 78 -10.18 -4.74 -5.02
C PHE A 78 -10.58 -3.76 -6.15
N ASN A 79 -11.84 -3.72 -6.56
CA ASN A 79 -12.31 -2.70 -7.51
C ASN A 79 -12.61 -1.38 -6.77
N PRO A 80 -12.28 -0.21 -7.35
CA PRO A 80 -12.69 1.08 -6.79
C PRO A 80 -14.22 1.16 -6.64
N ILE A 81 -14.71 1.64 -5.50
CA ILE A 81 -16.13 1.79 -5.22
C ILE A 81 -16.61 3.11 -5.84
N PRO A 82 -17.56 3.11 -6.81
CA PRO A 82 -18.08 4.33 -7.41
C PRO A 82 -18.76 5.24 -6.37
N ASP A 83 -18.58 6.56 -6.49
CA ASP A 83 -19.31 7.53 -5.68
C ASP A 83 -20.76 7.65 -6.21
N PRO A 84 -21.79 7.27 -5.43
CA PRO A 84 -23.18 7.38 -5.85
C PRO A 84 -23.63 8.83 -6.09
N ASN A 85 -22.88 9.82 -5.61
CA ASN A 85 -23.17 11.25 -5.78
C ASN A 85 -22.40 11.88 -6.95
N TRP A 86 -21.60 11.10 -7.68
CA TRP A 86 -20.84 11.60 -8.81
C TRP A 86 -21.76 12.13 -9.91
N ASN A 87 -21.50 13.35 -10.36
CA ASN A 87 -22.32 14.06 -11.34
C ASN A 87 -21.80 13.93 -12.79
N GLY A 88 -20.76 13.13 -13.02
CA GLY A 88 -20.19 12.90 -14.35
C GLY A 88 -19.25 14.00 -14.86
N THR A 89 -18.87 14.98 -14.04
CA THR A 89 -18.09 16.15 -14.51
C THR A 89 -16.60 16.11 -14.16
N ASP A 90 -16.24 15.61 -12.98
CA ASP A 90 -14.84 15.50 -12.53
C ASP A 90 -14.47 14.05 -12.27
N ALA A 91 -13.64 13.47 -13.13
CA ALA A 91 -13.17 12.09 -13.00
C ALA A 91 -12.46 11.81 -11.66
N ASN A 92 -11.90 12.83 -10.99
CA ASN A 92 -11.27 12.65 -9.68
C ASN A 92 -12.27 12.38 -8.54
N THR A 93 -13.56 12.60 -8.79
CA THR A 93 -14.66 12.37 -7.83
C THR A 93 -15.54 11.18 -8.24
N GLU A 94 -15.13 10.41 -9.24
CA GLU A 94 -15.87 9.24 -9.74
C GLU A 94 -15.97 8.11 -8.70
N PHE A 95 -14.99 8.02 -7.80
CA PHE A 95 -14.87 6.95 -6.82
C PHE A 95 -14.78 7.49 -5.39
N LEU A 96 -15.29 6.71 -4.44
CA LEU A 96 -15.18 7.02 -3.02
C LEU A 96 -13.71 6.98 -2.58
N THR A 97 -13.33 7.98 -1.80
CA THR A 97 -12.01 8.06 -1.18
C THR A 97 -12.14 8.25 0.32
N MET A 98 -11.04 7.99 1.04
CA MET A 98 -10.94 8.20 2.47
C MET A 98 -9.54 8.69 2.84
N PRO A 99 -9.41 9.60 3.82
CA PRO A 99 -8.11 9.96 4.36
C PRO A 99 -7.35 8.72 4.86
N GLY A 100 -6.04 8.66 4.62
CA GLY A 100 -5.26 7.45 4.87
C GLY A 100 -5.21 7.05 6.33
N TYR A 101 -5.20 8.02 7.25
CA TYR A 101 -5.28 7.72 8.68
C TYR A 101 -6.62 7.09 9.05
N ASP A 102 -7.73 7.68 8.59
CA ASP A 102 -9.07 7.16 8.83
C ASP A 102 -9.24 5.75 8.25
N PHE A 103 -8.69 5.49 7.06
CA PHE A 103 -8.69 4.17 6.45
C PHE A 103 -8.00 3.13 7.35
N VAL A 104 -6.81 3.45 7.85
CA VAL A 104 -6.06 2.55 8.74
C VAL A 104 -6.78 2.40 10.09
N ALA A 105 -7.35 3.48 10.63
CA ALA A 105 -8.12 3.45 11.87
C ALA A 105 -9.33 2.52 11.76
N GLN A 106 -10.08 2.55 10.66
CA GLN A 106 -11.21 1.64 10.42
C GLN A 106 -10.77 0.17 10.34
N LEU A 107 -9.59 -0.11 9.80
CA LEU A 107 -9.04 -1.47 9.79
C LEU A 107 -8.72 -1.98 11.20
N PHE A 108 -8.35 -1.09 12.13
CA PHE A 108 -8.12 -1.45 13.54
C PHE A 108 -9.41 -1.80 14.29
N ASP A 109 -10.56 -1.30 13.84
CA ASP A 109 -11.87 -1.63 14.42
C ASP A 109 -12.38 -3.01 13.97
N GLN A 110 -11.77 -3.61 12.96
CA GLN A 110 -12.08 -4.96 12.50
C GLN A 110 -11.32 -6.01 13.33
N PRO A 111 -11.88 -7.21 13.54
CA PRO A 111 -11.18 -8.32 14.20
C PRO A 111 -10.13 -8.97 13.28
N ILE A 112 -9.19 -8.18 12.76
CA ILE A 112 -8.10 -8.61 11.89
C ILE A 112 -6.76 -8.51 12.64
N SER A 113 -5.79 -9.35 12.24
CA SER A 113 -4.45 -9.25 12.80
C SER A 113 -3.74 -7.99 12.26
N ILE A 114 -2.82 -7.42 13.04
CA ILE A 114 -1.97 -6.31 12.57
C ILE A 114 -1.20 -6.68 11.30
N VAL A 115 -0.81 -7.95 11.14
CA VAL A 115 -0.13 -8.45 9.95
C VAL A 115 -1.03 -8.36 8.73
N ASP A 116 -2.29 -8.75 8.85
CA ASP A 116 -3.25 -8.68 7.75
C ASP A 116 -3.63 -7.24 7.42
N LEU A 117 -3.72 -6.36 8.43
CA LEU A 117 -3.90 -4.93 8.24
C LEU A 117 -2.77 -4.33 7.39
N LEU A 118 -1.51 -4.62 7.74
CA LEU A 118 -0.34 -4.13 6.99
C LEU A 118 -0.35 -4.64 5.54
N LYS A 119 -0.66 -5.92 5.34
CA LYS A 119 -0.77 -6.51 3.99
C LYS A 119 -1.87 -5.86 3.16
N ARG A 120 -3.05 -5.64 3.74
CA ARG A 120 -4.17 -4.96 3.06
C ARG A 120 -3.80 -3.54 2.67
N TYR A 121 -3.18 -2.79 3.58
CA TYR A 121 -2.74 -1.42 3.28
C TYR A 121 -1.72 -1.38 2.13
N ILE A 122 -0.75 -2.32 2.11
CA ILE A 122 0.20 -2.47 1.01
C ILE A 122 -0.53 -2.75 -0.32
N LEU A 123 -1.49 -3.67 -0.32
CA LEU A 123 -2.23 -4.02 -1.55
C LEU A 123 -3.09 -2.87 -2.08
N VAL A 124 -3.68 -2.03 -1.20
CA VAL A 124 -4.40 -0.83 -1.63
C VAL A 124 -3.45 0.16 -2.30
N ASN A 125 -2.30 0.44 -1.68
CA ASN A 125 -1.29 1.33 -2.26
C ASN A 125 -0.73 0.78 -3.59
N ASP A 126 -0.55 -0.54 -3.70
CA ASP A 126 -0.14 -1.19 -4.94
C ASP A 126 -1.18 -1.03 -6.05
N ALA A 127 -2.46 -1.22 -5.73
CA ALA A 127 -3.55 -1.02 -6.67
C ALA A 127 -3.74 0.45 -7.09
N ASP A 128 -3.27 1.40 -6.28
CA ASP A 128 -3.20 2.83 -6.59
C ASP A 128 -1.91 3.21 -7.37
N GLY A 129 -1.03 2.24 -7.62
CA GLY A 129 0.19 2.42 -8.42
C GLY A 129 1.37 3.01 -7.65
N PHE A 130 1.32 3.05 -6.31
CA PHE A 130 2.40 3.61 -5.47
C PHE A 130 3.78 2.98 -5.74
N PHE A 131 3.83 1.69 -6.06
CA PHE A 131 5.07 0.96 -6.28
C PHE A 131 5.54 0.94 -7.75
N ASN A 132 4.85 1.65 -8.64
CA ASN A 132 5.20 1.74 -10.06
C ASN A 132 6.13 2.92 -10.39
#